data_AF-A0A960T078-F1
#
_entry.id   AF-A0A960T078-F1
#
_cell.length_a   1.000
_cell.length_b   1.000
_cell.length_c   1.000
_cell.angle_alpha   90.00
_cell.angle_beta   90.00
_cell.angle_gamma   90.00
#
_symmetry.space_group_name_H-M   'P 1'
#
loop_
_entity.id
_entity.type
_entity.pdbx_description
1 polymer ?
#
loop_
_entity_poly.entity_id
_entity_poly.type
_entity_poly.pdbx_seq_one_letter_code
_entity_poly.pdbx_strand_id
1 'polypeptide(L)'
;MEMGNERTDGELLDRFARQADEAAFRTLVVRYSGLVFHTAFRVLNDRPLAEDVGQRVFLVLAKKAAAVARGAAPLPSWLHHTTLLEAKA
;
A
#
# COMPACT_ATOMS: atom_id res chain seq x y z
N MET A 1 -7.47 22.76 16.29
CA MET A 1 -6.70 21.63 15.75
C MET A 1 -7.36 21.25 14.44
N GLU A 2 -6.68 21.45 13.31
CA GLU A 2 -7.24 21.19 11.97
C GLU A 2 -7.61 19.70 11.83
N MET A 3 -8.91 19.43 11.89
CA MET A 3 -9.51 18.15 11.56
C MET A 3 -10.02 18.26 10.12
N GLY A 4 -9.39 17.55 9.18
CA GLY A 4 -9.96 17.34 7.85
C GLY A 4 -9.23 17.97 6.65
N ASN A 5 -7.92 17.77 6.55
CA ASN A 5 -7.29 17.69 5.23
C ASN A 5 -6.53 16.36 5.11
N GLU A 6 -7.28 15.25 5.21
CA GLU A 6 -6.73 13.94 4.89
C GLU A 6 -6.39 13.92 3.40
N ARG A 7 -5.12 14.15 3.07
CA ARG A 7 -4.62 14.05 1.71
C ARG A 7 -5.08 12.73 1.09
N THR A 8 -5.48 12.82 -0.17
CA THR A 8 -5.88 11.66 -0.96
C THR A 8 -4.70 10.71 -1.12
N ASP A 9 -4.99 9.43 -1.39
CA ASP A 9 -3.91 8.45 -1.59
C ASP A 9 -2.99 8.83 -2.76
N GLY A 10 -3.57 9.43 -3.82
CA GLY A 10 -2.82 9.92 -4.97
C GLY A 10 -1.83 11.03 -4.59
N GLU A 11 -2.26 12.00 -3.78
CA GLU A 11 -1.37 13.07 -3.29
C GLU A 11 -0.26 12.55 -2.39
N LEU A 12 -0.57 11.60 -1.50
CA LEU A 12 0.43 10.96 -0.64
C LEU A 12 1.45 10.18 -1.48
N LEU A 13 1.01 9.45 -2.50
CA LEU A 13 1.89 8.75 -3.43
C LEU A 13 2.73 9.70 -4.29
N ASP A 14 2.17 10.80 -4.79
CA ASP A 14 2.91 11.79 -5.60
C ASP A 14 4.01 12.45 -4.78
N ARG A 15 3.71 12.84 -3.53
CA ARG A 15 4.70 13.42 -2.61
C ARG A 15 5.82 12.43 -2.31
N PHE A 16 5.49 11.17 -2.02
CA PHE A 16 6.51 10.15 -1.84
C PHE A 16 7.35 9.95 -3.12
N ALA A 17 6.71 9.83 -4.28
CA ALA A 17 7.39 9.56 -5.55
C ALA A 17 8.32 10.70 -6.01
N ARG A 18 7.97 11.96 -5.73
CA ARG A 18 8.72 13.14 -6.20
C ARG A 18 9.68 13.72 -5.18
N GLN A 19 9.33 13.62 -3.90
CA GLN A 19 10.06 14.29 -2.81
C GLN A 19 10.67 13.30 -1.81
N ALA A 20 10.52 11.99 -2.03
CA ALA A 20 10.90 10.96 -1.07
C ALA A 20 10.30 11.19 0.33
N ASP A 21 9.07 11.73 0.39
CA ASP A 21 8.39 12.01 1.65
C ASP A 21 7.97 10.70 2.35
N GLU A 22 8.83 10.22 3.26
CA GLU A 22 8.60 9.01 4.04
C GLU A 22 7.36 9.10 4.94
N ALA A 23 7.00 10.29 5.42
CA ALA A 23 5.83 10.49 6.27
C ALA A 23 4.53 10.29 5.47
N ALA A 24 4.53 10.75 4.21
CA ALA A 24 3.42 10.50 3.29
C ALA A 24 3.26 9.00 3.03
N PHE A 25 4.37 8.29 2.78
CA PHE A 25 4.34 6.84 2.57
C PHE A 25 3.91 6.08 3.83
N ARG A 26 4.41 6.46 5.01
CA ARG A 26 4.02 5.86 6.29
C ARG A 26 2.52 5.99 6.55
N THR A 27 1.92 7.11 6.16
CA THR A 27 0.47 7.32 6.26
C THR A 27 -0.28 6.28 5.43
N LEU A 28 0.17 6.00 4.20
CA LEU A 28 -0.42 4.97 3.35
C LEU A 28 -0.25 3.57 3.95
N VAL A 29 0.94 3.24 4.47
CA VAL A 29 1.21 1.95 5.11
C VAL A 29 0.27 1.73 6.30
N VAL A 30 0.13 2.72 7.19
CA VAL A 30 -0.78 2.62 8.34
C VAL A 30 -2.22 2.43 7.88
N ARG A 31 -2.68 3.23 6.91
CA ARG A 31 -4.05 3.18 6.37
C ARG A 31 -4.39 1.83 5.74
N TYR A 32 -3.42 1.20 5.06
CA TYR A 32 -3.67 -0.02 4.27
C TYR A 32 -3.10 -1.31 4.84
N SER A 33 -2.37 -1.25 5.96
CA SER A 33 -1.82 -2.43 6.65
C SER A 33 -2.87 -3.51 6.90
N GLY A 34 -4.05 -3.10 7.38
CA GLY A 34 -5.18 -3.99 7.61
C GLY A 34 -5.65 -4.67 6.32
N LEU A 35 -5.88 -3.91 5.25
CA LEU A 35 -6.35 -4.47 3.97
C LEU A 35 -5.39 -5.55 3.45
N VAL A 36 -4.10 -5.20 3.38
CA VAL A 36 -3.06 -6.10 2.86
C VAL A 36 -2.92 -7.35 3.72
N PHE A 37 -2.86 -7.19 5.05
CA PHE A 37 -2.73 -8.32 5.96
C PHE A 37 -3.93 -9.29 5.85
N HIS A 38 -5.16 -8.78 5.91
CA HIS A 38 -6.35 -9.64 5.87
C HIS A 38 -6.51 -10.31 4.50
N THR A 39 -6.14 -9.65 3.40
CA THR A 39 -6.14 -10.26 2.07
C THR A 39 -5.12 -11.40 1.99
N ALA A 40 -3.88 -11.19 2.44
CA ALA A 40 -2.86 -12.23 2.45
C ALA A 40 -3.24 -13.40 3.37
N PHE A 41 -3.73 -13.10 4.58
CA PHE A 41 -4.13 -14.10 5.56
C PHE A 41 -5.27 -15.00 5.06
N ARG A 42 -6.23 -14.46 4.30
CA ARG A 42 -7.30 -15.27 3.69
C ARG A 42 -6.80 -16.27 2.64
N VAL A 43 -5.68 -15.98 1.99
CA VAL A 43 -5.09 -16.86 0.97
C VAL A 43 -4.18 -17.90 1.61
N LEU A 44 -3.37 -17.49 2.59
CA LEU A 44 -2.30 -18.29 3.16
C LEU A 44 -2.71 -19.08 4.41
N ASN A 45 -3.69 -18.56 5.17
CA ASN A 45 -4.07 -19.05 6.50
C ASN A 45 -2.89 -19.19 7.48
N ASP A 46 -1.83 -18.40 7.28
CA ASP A 46 -0.61 -18.36 8.08
C ASP A 46 -0.28 -16.88 8.37
N ARG A 47 -0.19 -16.54 9.65
CA ARG A 47 0.03 -15.14 10.08
C ARG A 47 1.44 -14.65 9.76
N PRO A 48 2.53 -15.34 10.16
CA PRO A 48 3.88 -14.94 9.77
C PRO A 48 4.06 -14.73 8.27
N LEU A 49 3.51 -15.62 7.44
CA LEU A 49 3.61 -15.51 5.99
C LEU A 49 2.78 -14.34 5.45
N ALA A 50 1.61 -14.06 6.03
CA ALA A 50 0.82 -12.89 5.69
C ALA A 50 1.51 -11.57 6.06
N GLU A 51 2.25 -11.52 7.18
CA GLU A 51 3.06 -10.37 7.57
C GLU A 51 4.22 -10.14 6.58
N ASP A 52 4.91 -11.21 6.15
CA ASP A 52 5.98 -11.14 5.14
C ASP A 52 5.45 -10.67 3.77
N VAL A 53 4.32 -11.21 3.30
CA VAL A 53 3.66 -10.72 2.08
C VAL A 53 3.31 -9.24 2.21
N GLY A 54 2.81 -8.80 3.37
CA GLY A 54 2.52 -7.39 3.61
C GLY A 54 3.73 -6.50 3.44
N GLN A 55 4.88 -6.90 3.98
CA GLN A 55 6.13 -6.18 3.79
C GLN A 55 6.54 -6.11 2.31
N ARG A 56 6.45 -7.21 1.58
CA ARG A 56 6.78 -7.25 0.13
C ARG A 56 5.86 -6.35 -0.69
N VAL A 57 4.55 -6.37 -0.42
CA VAL A 57 3.57 -5.52 -1.12
C VAL A 57 3.92 -4.04 -0.95
N PHE A 58 4.25 -3.59 0.27
CA PHE A 58 4.64 -2.19 0.48
C PHE A 58 6.01 -1.86 -0.13
N LEU A 59 6.96 -2.80 -0.17
CA LEU A 59 8.22 -2.61 -0.91
C LEU A 59 7.97 -2.46 -2.42
N VAL A 60 7.05 -3.25 -2.99
CA VAL A 60 6.66 -3.13 -4.40
C VAL A 60 5.94 -1.80 -4.65
N LEU A 61 5.07 -1.37 -3.72
CA LEU A 61 4.42 -0.05 -3.80
C LEU A 61 5.47 1.07 -3.80
N ALA A 62 6.47 1.02 -2.92
CA ALA A 62 7.52 2.02 -2.87
C ALA A 62 8.29 2.12 -4.20
N LYS A 63 8.64 0.97 -4.79
CA LYS A 63 9.31 0.90 -6.11
C LYS A 63 8.43 1.40 -7.27
N LYS A 64 7.12 1.25 -7.15
CA LYS A 64 6.14 1.59 -8.21
C LYS A 64 5.34 2.85 -7.93
N ALA A 65 5.67 3.62 -6.89
CA ALA A 65 4.84 4.71 -6.39
C ALA A 65 4.48 5.75 -7.48
N ALA A 66 5.45 6.16 -8.30
CA ALA A 66 5.22 7.09 -9.42
C ALA A 66 4.28 6.53 -10.50
N ALA A 67 4.29 5.21 -10.73
CA ALA A 67 3.39 4.57 -11.68
C ALA A 67 1.98 4.42 -11.10
N VAL A 68 1.87 4.05 -9.83
CA VAL A 68 0.58 3.91 -9.13
C VAL A 68 -0.09 5.28 -8.96
N ALA A 69 0.67 6.33 -8.61
CA ALA A 69 0.15 7.70 -8.48
C ALA A 69 -0.49 8.24 -9.78
N ARG A 70 0.07 7.86 -10.93
CA ARG A 70 -0.42 8.27 -12.26
C ARG A 70 -1.46 7.31 -12.84
N GLY A 71 -1.66 6.16 -12.21
CA GLY A 71 -2.59 5.14 -12.66
C GLY A 71 -4.03 5.58 -12.48
N ALA A 72 -4.92 5.07 -13.33
CA ALA A 72 -6.36 5.29 -13.18
C ALA A 72 -6.99 4.42 -12.07
N ALA A 73 -6.31 3.35 -11.64
CA ALA A 73 -6.83 2.44 -10.63
C ALA A 73 -6.66 3.04 -9.22
N PRO A 74 -7.70 3.00 -8.37
CA PRO A 74 -7.57 3.38 -6.96
C PRO A 74 -6.53 2.52 -6.23
N LEU A 75 -5.79 3.14 -5.30
CA LEU A 75 -4.77 2.44 -4.51
C LEU A 75 -5.28 1.18 -3.77
N PRO A 76 -6.48 1.16 -3.15
CA PRO A 76 -6.99 -0.06 -2.52
C PRO A 76 -7.11 -1.23 -3.48
N SER A 77 -7.57 -0.98 -4.71
CA SER A 77 -7.71 -1.99 -5.75
C SER A 77 -6.35 -2.53 -6.20
N TRP A 78 -5.37 -1.63 -6.36
CA TRP A 78 -4.00 -2.01 -6.71
C TRP A 78 -3.37 -2.87 -5.61
N LEU A 79 -3.49 -2.45 -4.34
CA LEU A 79 -2.95 -3.19 -3.19
C LEU A 79 -3.59 -4.57 -3.05
N HIS A 80 -4.90 -4.66 -3.18
CA HIS A 80 -5.60 -5.94 -3.15
C HIS A 80 -5.08 -6.88 -4.24
N HIS A 81 -4.97 -6.41 -5.49
CA HIS A 81 -4.47 -7.21 -6.59
C HIS A 81 -3.02 -7.64 -6.40
N THR A 82 -2.13 -6.72 -6.02
CA THR A 82 -0.72 -7.04 -5.75
C THR A 82 -0.57 -8.02 -4.59
N THR A 83 -1.36 -7.88 -3.54
CA THR A 83 -1.36 -8.84 -2.41
C THR A 83 -1.74 -10.24 -2.88
N LEU A 84 -2.73 -10.38 -3.76
CA LEU A 84 -3.09 -11.68 -4.33
C LEU A 84 -2.01 -12.28 -5.23
N LEU A 85 -1.20 -11.46 -5.90
CA LEU A 85 -0.07 -11.94 -6.69
C LEU A 85 1.07 -12.43 -5.77
N GLU A 86 1.44 -11.63 -4.77
CA GLU A 86 2.52 -11.97 -3.83
C GLU A 86 2.16 -13.17 -2.95
N ALA A 87 0.89 -13.33 -2.55
CA ALA A 87 0.44 -14.48 -1.75
C ALA A 87 0.33 -15.79 -2.55
N LYS A 88 0.48 -15.74 -3.88
CA LYS A 88 0.42 -16.93 -4.76
C LYS A 88 1.75 -17.24 -5.45
N ALA A 89 2.78 -16.41 -5.21
CA ALA A 89 4.12 -16.56 -5.76
C ALA A 89 4.91 -17.61 -4.96
#